data_AF-A0A0F9W2K8-F1
#
_entry.id   AF-A0A0F9W2K8-F1
#
_cell.length_a   1.000
_cell.length_b   1.000
_cell.length_c   1.000
_cell.angle_alpha   90.00
_cell.angle_beta   90.00
_cell.angle_gamma   90.00
#
_symmetry.space_group_name_H-M   'P 1'
#
loop_
_entity.id
_entity.type
_entity.pdbx_description
1 polymer ?
#
loop_
_entity_poly.entity_id
_entity_poly.type
_entity_poly.pdbx_seq_one_letter_code
_entity_poly.pdbx_strand_id
1 'polypeptide(L)' 'MRVAYEQIFGPVQCVIPFKDEAEVIAMANDSEYGLAGAVWTQDINRALRLARAVETGRMWVNTYHEIPAHAPLVAI' A
#
# COMPACT_ATOMS: atom_id res chain seq x y z
N MET A 1 -4.00 7.55 15.30
CA MET A 1 -3.81 6.66 16.48
C MET A 1 -2.43 6.04 16.37
N ARG A 2 -1.62 5.98 17.45
CA ARG A 2 -0.23 5.48 17.38
C ARG A 2 -0.09 4.10 16.71
N VAL A 3 -1.03 3.20 17.00
CA VAL A 3 -1.11 1.83 16.45
C VAL A 3 -1.20 1.75 14.91
N ALA A 4 -1.62 2.83 14.24
CA ALA A 4 -1.72 2.88 12.77
C ALA A 4 -0.46 3.45 12.10
N TYR A 5 0.42 4.11 12.87
CA TYR A 5 1.64 4.76 12.36
C TYR A 5 2.91 3.98 12.69
N GLU A 6 2.94 3.27 13.84
CA GLU A 6 4.13 2.53 14.28
C GLU A 6 4.03 1.04 13.96
N GLN A 7 5.13 0.45 13.50
CA GLN A 7 5.19 -0.97 13.17
C GLN A 7 5.13 -1.85 14.42
N ILE A 8 4.15 -2.76 14.48
CA ILE A 8 3.89 -3.62 15.66
C ILE A 8 4.68 -4.94 15.62
N PHE A 9 5.00 -5.46 14.44
CA PHE A 9 5.64 -6.79 14.24
C PHE A 9 4.88 -7.99 14.84
N GLY A 10 3.57 -7.85 15.09
CA GLY A 10 2.69 -8.90 15.59
C GLY A 10 1.48 -9.12 14.68
N PRO A 11 0.61 -10.11 14.99
CA PRO A 11 -0.59 -10.42 14.23
C PRO A 11 -1.70 -9.39 14.49
N VAL A 12 -1.46 -8.13 14.13
CA VAL A 12 -2.36 -6.98 14.37
C VAL A 12 -2.55 -6.20 13.07
N GLN A 13 -3.80 -5.85 12.75
CA GLN A 13 -4.17 -5.07 11.57
C GLN A 13 -5.08 -3.90 11.97
N CYS A 14 -4.83 -2.71 11.42
CA CYS A 14 -5.77 -1.59 11.46
C CYS A 14 -6.66 -1.60 10.22
N VAL A 15 -7.98 -1.45 10.39
CA VAL A 15 -8.93 -1.28 9.28
C VAL A 15 -9.45 0.14 9.34
N ILE A 16 -9.14 0.94 8.32
CA ILE A 16 -9.43 2.38 8.29
C ILE A 16 -10.32 2.65 7.06
N PRO A 17 -11.56 3.15 7.24
CA PRO A 17 -12.41 3.49 6.12
C PRO A 17 -11.90 4.73 5.41
N PHE A 18 -12.16 4.80 4.11
CA PHE A 18 -11.95 5.97 3.26
C PHE A 18 -13.17 6.14 2.34
N LYS A 19 -13.31 7.31 1.73
CA LYS A 19 -14.46 7.69 0.90
C LYS A 19 -14.10 7.73 -0.58
N ASP A 20 -12.90 8.16 -0.92
CA ASP A 20 -12.48 8.33 -2.31
C ASP A 20 -11.00 8.00 -2.57
N GLU A 21 -10.64 7.98 -3.86
CA GLU A 21 -9.31 7.62 -4.33
C GLU A 21 -8.24 8.62 -3.88
N ALA A 22 -8.57 9.92 -3.77
CA ALA A 22 -7.60 10.94 -3.39
C ALA A 22 -7.31 10.88 -1.89
N GLU A 23 -8.34 10.69 -1.06
CA GLU A 23 -8.22 10.50 0.38
C GLU A 23 -7.32 9.30 0.71
N VAL A 24 -7.57 8.14 0.08
CA VAL A 24 -6.79 6.93 0.37
C VAL A 24 -5.33 7.04 -0.09
N ILE A 25 -5.05 7.75 -1.20
CA ILE A 25 -3.66 8.02 -1.62
C ILE A 25 -2.96 8.90 -0.59
N ALA A 26 -3.60 9.99 -0.16
CA ALA A 26 -3.03 10.88 0.84
C ALA A 26 -2.77 10.15 2.16
N MET A 27 -3.72 9.32 2.62
CA MET A 27 -3.55 8.50 3.82
C MET A 27 -2.44 7.46 3.69
N ALA A 28 -2.29 6.82 2.52
CA ALA A 28 -1.24 5.82 2.31
C ALA A 28 0.16 6.43 2.28
N ASN A 29 0.28 7.66 1.75
CA ASN A 29 1.55 8.38 1.67
C ASN A 29 1.86 9.21 2.93
N ASP A 30 0.90 9.39 3.85
CA ASP A 30 1.12 10.02 5.17
C ASP A 30 1.82 9.04 6.14
N SER A 31 3.01 8.60 5.75
CA SER A 31 3.81 7.58 6.42
C SER A 31 5.30 7.86 6.20
N GLU A 32 6.11 7.72 7.25
CA GLU A 32 7.58 7.77 7.13
C GLU A 32 8.16 6.48 6.50
N TYR A 33 7.31 5.46 6.30
CA TYR A 33 7.66 4.18 5.68
C TYR A 33 7.13 4.06 4.26
N GLY A 34 7.86 3.34 3.40
CA GLY A 34 7.50 3.11 1.99
C GLY A 34 7.91 1.73 1.45
N LEU A 35 7.81 0.65 2.24
CA LEU A 35 8.27 -0.68 1.82
C LEU A 35 7.42 -1.28 0.69
N ALA A 36 6.12 -1.44 0.93
CA ALA A 36 5.21 -2.03 -0.05
C ALA A 36 3.76 -1.64 0.22
N GLY A 37 2.94 -1.67 -0.83
CA GLY A 37 1.50 -1.48 -0.76
C GLY A 37 0.76 -2.38 -1.74
N ALA A 38 -0.56 -2.37 -1.68
CA ALA A 38 -1.39 -3.10 -2.63
C ALA A 38 -2.74 -2.43 -2.87
N VAL A 39 -3.28 -2.68 -4.05
CA VAL A 39 -4.62 -2.21 -4.45
C VAL A 39 -5.48 -3.40 -4.88
N TRP A 40 -6.73 -3.40 -4.44
CA TRP A 40 -7.75 -4.34 -4.89
C TRP A 40 -8.84 -3.60 -5.67
N THR A 41 -8.95 -3.92 -6.95
CA THR A 41 -9.95 -3.33 -7.84
C THR A 41 -10.11 -4.16 -9.12
N GLN A 42 -11.30 -4.12 -9.72
CA GLN A 42 -11.55 -4.71 -11.04
C GLN A 42 -11.29 -3.71 -12.19
N ASP A 43 -11.09 -2.42 -11.90
CA ASP A 43 -10.80 -1.39 -12.88
C ASP A 43 -9.29 -1.28 -13.11
N ILE A 44 -8.82 -1.66 -14.29
CA ILE A 44 -7.40 -1.61 -14.66
C ILE A 44 -6.81 -0.20 -14.64
N ASN A 45 -7.59 0.82 -15.01
CA ASN A 45 -7.12 2.20 -14.98
C ASN A 45 -6.95 2.68 -13.54
N ARG A 46 -7.88 2.30 -12.66
CA ARG A 46 -7.75 2.56 -11.22
C ARG A 46 -6.54 1.85 -10.62
N ALA A 47 -6.34 0.58 -10.94
CA ALA A 47 -5.20 -0.20 -10.47
C ALA A 47 -3.87 0.49 -10.83
N LEU A 48 -3.71 0.89 -12.10
CA LEU A 48 -2.47 1.53 -12.56
C LEU A 48 -2.29 2.95 -12.03
N ARG A 49 -3.37 3.73 -11.84
CA ARG A 49 -3.29 5.06 -11.21
C ARG A 49 -2.84 4.96 -9.76
N LEU A 50 -3.50 4.12 -8.96
CA LEU A 50 -3.17 3.93 -7.55
C LEU A 50 -1.77 3.36 -7.36
N ALA A 51 -1.39 2.34 -8.13
CA ALA A 51 -0.06 1.73 -8.05
C ALA A 51 1.08 2.71 -8.38
N ARG A 52 0.82 3.79 -9.12
CA ARG A 52 1.81 4.84 -9.43
C ARG A 52 1.79 6.01 -8.44
N ALA A 53 0.66 6.22 -7.75
CA ALA A 53 0.49 7.36 -6.85
C ALA A 53 0.92 7.06 -5.41
N VAL A 54 0.90 5.79 -5.01
CA VAL A 54 1.34 5.36 -3.68
C VAL A 54 2.86 5.27 -3.63
N GLU A 55 3.47 5.95 -2.67
CA GLU A 55 4.92 6.07 -2.47
C GLU A 55 5.47 4.84 -1.74
N THR A 56 5.55 3.71 -2.46
CA THR A 56 6.19 2.48 -1.97
C THR A 56 7.07 1.82 -3.02
N GLY A 57 8.13 1.12 -2.60
CA GLY A 57 9.06 0.51 -3.55
C GLY A 57 8.50 -0.74 -4.24
N ARG A 58 7.39 -1.31 -3.75
CA ARG A 58 6.61 -2.35 -4.44
C ARG A 58 5.11 -2.17 -4.26
N MET A 59 4.37 -2.25 -5.36
CA MET A 59 2.92 -2.30 -5.37
C MET A 59 2.40 -3.63 -5.94
N TRP A 60 1.47 -4.27 -5.25
CA TRP A 60 0.69 -5.39 -5.78
C TRP A 60 -0.69 -4.95 -6.27
N VAL A 61 -1.22 -5.66 -7.27
CA VAL A 61 -2.59 -5.49 -7.78
C VAL A 61 -3.32 -6.82 -7.63
N ASN A 62 -4.40 -6.83 -6.86
CA ASN A 62 -5.28 -8.00 -6.63
C ASN A 62 -4.56 -9.25 -6.08
N THR A 63 -3.42 -9.06 -5.43
CA THR A 63 -2.67 -10.07 -4.68
C THR A 63 -1.89 -9.39 -3.55
N TYR A 64 -1.28 -10.16 -2.66
CA TYR A 64 -0.40 -9.63 -1.63
C TYR A 64 0.73 -10.61 -1.33
N HIS A 65 1.91 -10.08 -1.01
CA HIS A 65 3.05 -10.86 -0.57
C HIS A 65 3.64 -11.83 -1.63
N GLU A 66 3.37 -11.59 -2.91
CA GLU A 66 4.04 -12.30 -4.01
C GLU A 66 5.43 -11.71 -4.24
N ILE A 67 6.48 -12.51 -4.00
CA ILE A 67 7.88 -12.08 -4.07
C ILE A 67 8.70 -12.99 -4.99
N PRO A 68 8.59 -12.83 -6.33
CA PRO A 68 9.43 -13.58 -7.26
C PRO A 68 10.88 -13.12 -7.15
N ALA A 69 11.82 -14.07 -7.18
CA ALA A 69 13.24 -13.82 -6.93
C ALA A 69 13.91 -12.81 -7.91
N HIS A 70 13.33 -12.64 -9.09
CA HIS A 70 13.86 -11.77 -10.14
C HIS A 70 13.28 -10.35 -10.11
N ALA A 71 12.39 -10.02 -9.17
CA ALA A 71 11.84 -8.68 -9.02
C ALA A 71 12.33 -8.04 -7.72
N PRO A 72 12.75 -6.76 -7.72
CA PRO A 72 13.31 -6.10 -6.55
C PRO A 72 12.26 -5.86 -5.45
N LEU A 73 12.65 -6.05 -4.21
CA LEU A 73 11.91 -5.62 -3.02
C LEU A 73 12.79 -4.62 -2.27
N VAL A 74 12.35 -3.38 -2.23
CA VAL A 74 13.09 -2.24 -1.67
C VAL A 74 12.09 -1.21 -1.19
N ALA A 75 12.46 -0.37 -0.23
CA ALA A 75 11.67 0.78 0.19
C ALA A 75 12.09 2.03 -0.59
N ILE A 76 11.19 3.00 -0.76
CA ILE A 76 11.56 4.34 -1.26
C ILE A 76 12.08 5.20 -0.11
#